data_AF-A0A2A5NS32-F1
#
_entry.id   AF-A0A2A5NS32-F1
#
_cell.length_a   1.000
_cell.length_b   1.000
_cell.length_c   1.000
_cell.angle_alpha   90.00
_cell.angle_beta   90.00
_cell.angle_gamma   90.00
#
_symmetry.space_group_name_H-M   'P 1'
#
loop_
_entity.id
_entity.type
_entity.pdbx_description
1 polymer ?
#
loop_
_entity_poly.entity_id
_entity_poly.type
_entity_poly.pdbx_seq_one_letter_code
_entity_poly.pdbx_strand_id
1 'polypeptide(L)'
;MVGIVGAGPRSGEYLYVFPYLNRGGRADAWDIETVDCGDLFDLDGNLLLEHETVDFPKPHAGSFIDEITDALDVEWTTDPAVVARVLRESFPRLAAAGDDRRGGRLTP
;
A
#
# COMPACT_ATOMS: atom_id res chain seq x y z
N MET A 1 -1.49 3.05 -5.77
CA MET A 1 -0.87 1.97 -6.55
C MET A 1 -1.21 0.66 -5.90
N VAL A 2 -1.05 -0.46 -6.60
CA VAL A 2 -1.28 -1.79 -6.04
C VAL A 2 -0.03 -2.63 -6.28
N GLY A 3 0.39 -3.40 -5.28
CA GLY A 3 1.50 -4.35 -5.36
C GLY A 3 0.98 -5.78 -5.31
N ILE A 4 1.64 -6.72 -5.99
CA ILE A 4 1.40 -8.16 -5.86
C ILE A 4 2.60 -8.75 -5.11
N VAL A 5 2.34 -9.45 -4.00
CA VAL A 5 3.38 -10.11 -3.20
C VAL A 5 3.95 -11.29 -3.98
N GLY A 6 5.26 -11.32 -4.23
CA GLY A 6 5.93 -12.41 -4.96
C GLY A 6 6.37 -13.57 -4.06
N ALA A 7 6.76 -13.28 -2.82
CA ALA A 7 7.34 -14.25 -1.88
C ALA A 7 6.63 -14.29 -0.51
N GLY A 8 6.88 -15.37 0.25
CA GLY A 8 6.32 -15.55 1.59
C GLY A 8 4.96 -16.24 1.62
N PRO A 9 4.37 -16.44 2.81
CA PRO A 9 3.10 -17.14 3.00
C PRO A 9 1.90 -16.48 2.30
N ARG A 10 2.05 -15.22 1.90
CA ARG A 10 1.04 -14.35 1.29
C ARG A 10 1.30 -14.09 -0.20
N SER A 11 2.15 -14.89 -0.84
CA SER A 11 2.44 -14.78 -2.28
C SER A 11 1.14 -14.81 -3.11
N GLY A 12 1.01 -13.87 -4.05
CA GLY A 12 -0.17 -13.65 -4.89
C GLY A 12 -1.21 -12.69 -4.30
N GLU A 13 -1.10 -12.33 -3.02
CA GLU A 13 -1.99 -11.35 -2.39
C GLU A 13 -1.60 -9.90 -2.72
N TYR A 14 -2.54 -8.96 -2.55
CA TYR A 14 -2.37 -7.57 -2.95
C TYR A 14 -1.98 -6.66 -1.77
N LEU A 15 -1.08 -5.71 -2.06
CA LEU A 15 -0.78 -4.55 -1.24
C LEU A 15 -1.43 -3.31 -1.82
N TYR A 16 -1.98 -2.47 -0.96
CA TYR A 16 -2.66 -1.25 -1.35
C TYR A 16 -1.84 -0.07 -0.89
N VAL A 17 -1.51 0.84 -1.80
CA VAL A 17 -0.77 2.03 -1.42
C VAL A 17 -1.47 3.31 -1.86
N PHE A 18 -1.78 4.16 -0.90
CA PHE A 18 -2.47 5.43 -1.07
C PHE A 18 -1.52 6.59 -0.75
N PRO A 19 -1.25 7.50 -1.69
CA PRO A 19 -0.35 8.62 -1.42
C PRO A 19 -1.06 9.70 -0.58
N TYR A 20 -0.37 10.19 0.45
CA TYR A 20 -0.71 11.44 1.11
C TYR A 20 -0.13 12.61 0.31
N LEU A 21 -0.98 13.28 -0.45
CA LEU A 21 -0.57 14.39 -1.31
C LEU A 21 -0.56 15.72 -0.55
N ASN A 22 0.53 16.46 -0.70
CA ASN A 22 0.66 17.81 -0.19
C ASN A 22 -0.04 18.85 -1.08
N ARG A 23 -0.02 20.12 -0.67
CA ARG A 23 -0.68 21.21 -1.43
C ARG A 23 -0.12 21.40 -2.85
N GLY A 24 1.10 20.95 -3.11
CA GLY A 24 1.72 20.96 -4.43
C GLY A 24 1.41 19.72 -5.27
N GLY A 25 0.62 18.77 -4.76
CA GLY A 25 0.29 17.51 -5.43
C GLY A 25 1.39 16.46 -5.36
N ARG A 26 2.45 16.67 -4.57
CA ARG A 26 3.51 15.68 -4.34
C ARG A 26 3.15 14.79 -3.15
N ALA A 27 3.46 13.50 -3.23
CA ALA A 27 3.33 12.59 -2.10
C ALA A 27 4.40 12.91 -1.03
N ASP A 28 3.95 13.15 0.20
CA ASP A 28 4.82 13.34 1.37
C ASP A 28 4.83 12.11 2.30
N ALA A 29 3.88 11.19 2.11
CA ALA A 29 3.82 9.88 2.76
C ALA A 29 2.94 8.94 1.93
N TRP A 30 2.91 7.68 2.33
CA TRP A 30 2.07 6.65 1.75
C TRP A 30 1.40 5.84 2.84
N ASP A 31 0.09 5.65 2.73
CA ASP A 31 -0.63 4.65 3.50
C ASP A 31 -0.50 3.30 2.80
N ILE A 32 -0.08 2.27 3.53
CA ILE A 32 0.05 0.91 3.04
C ILE A 32 -0.98 0.05 3.78
N GLU A 33 -1.95 -0.47 3.05
CA GLU A 33 -2.96 -1.37 3.59
C GLU A 33 -2.76 -2.79 3.04
N THR A 34 -3.10 -3.79 3.86
CA THR A 34 -2.98 -5.23 3.58
C THR A 34 -4.32 -5.93 3.84
N VAL A 35 -5.42 -5.32 3.37
CA VAL A 35 -6.79 -5.70 3.74
C VAL A 35 -7.10 -7.19 3.56
N ASP A 36 -6.49 -7.84 2.56
CA ASP A 36 -6.75 -9.24 2.25
C ASP A 36 -5.82 -10.20 3.03
N CYS A 37 -4.60 -9.76 3.38
CA CYS A 37 -3.53 -10.59 3.96
C CYS A 37 -3.34 -10.43 5.47
N GLY A 38 -3.75 -9.29 6.05
CA GLY A 38 -3.38 -8.90 7.40
C GLY A 38 -1.89 -8.53 7.51
N ASP A 39 -1.26 -8.85 8.64
CA ASP A 39 0.17 -8.59 8.83
C ASP A 39 1.02 -9.43 7.85
N LEU A 40 2.11 -8.84 7.35
CA LEU A 40 3.04 -9.49 6.44
C LEU A 40 4.31 -9.93 7.15
N PHE A 41 4.76 -11.12 6.81
CA PHE A 41 5.95 -11.74 7.37
C PHE A 41 6.88 -12.16 6.24
N ASP A 42 8.19 -12.14 6.49
CA ASP A 42 9.16 -12.75 5.61
C ASP A 42 9.11 -14.30 5.67
N LEU A 43 9.97 -14.96 4.90
CA LEU A 43 10.05 -16.42 4.87
C LEU A 43 10.58 -17.03 6.19
N ASP A 44 11.28 -16.24 7.00
CA ASP A 44 11.81 -16.64 8.30
C ASP A 44 10.79 -16.40 9.44
N GLY A 45 9.64 -15.81 9.12
CA GLY A 45 8.56 -15.52 10.06
C GLY A 45 8.75 -14.20 10.83
N ASN A 46 9.66 -13.33 10.41
CA ASN A 46 9.79 -12.00 11.00
C ASN A 46 8.69 -11.09 10.45
N LEU A 47 8.07 -10.32 11.35
CA LEU A 47 7.09 -9.31 10.97
C LEU A 47 7.77 -8.23 10.13
N LEU A 48 7.28 -8.02 8.92
CA LEU A 48 7.71 -6.95 8.04
C LEU A 48 6.79 -5.74 8.17
N LEU A 49 5.48 -5.95 8.04
CA LEU A 49 4.47 -4.88 7.95
C LEU A 49 3.22 -5.26 8.75
N GLU A 50 2.77 -4.36 9.62
CA GLU A 50 1.46 -4.45 10.28
C GLU A 50 0.36 -3.97 9.33
N HIS A 51 -0.85 -4.50 9.50
CA HIS A 51 -2.02 -3.99 8.79
C HIS A 51 -2.22 -2.48 9.05
N GLU A 52 -2.28 -1.70 7.96
CA GLU A 52 -2.34 -0.22 7.96
C GLU A 52 -1.07 0.42 8.54
N THR A 53 -0.10 0.74 7.68
CA THR A 53 1.13 1.46 8.05
C THR A 53 1.35 2.67 7.18
N VAL A 54 1.74 3.78 7.81
CA VAL A 54 2.15 4.99 7.09
C VAL A 54 3.66 4.99 6.87
N ASP A 55 4.07 5.00 5.61
CA ASP A 55 5.45 5.13 5.18
C ASP A 55 5.79 6.58 4.84
N PHE A 56 6.86 7.09 5.46
CA PHE A 56 7.42 8.41 5.18
C PHE A 56 8.73 8.24 4.42
N PRO A 57 8.93 8.97 3.30
CA PRO A 57 10.19 8.94 2.58
C PRO A 57 11.34 9.40 3.49
N LYS A 58 12.37 8.55 3.65
CA LYS A 58 13.56 8.87 4.44
C LYS A 58 14.59 9.59 3.54
N PRO A 59 15.33 10.61 4.02
CA PRO A 59 16.25 11.37 3.15
C PRO A 59 17.47 10.59 2.64
N HIS A 60 17.88 9.52 3.33
CA HIS A 60 19.15 8.80 3.09
C HIS A 60 19.02 7.27 3.16
N ALA A 61 17.81 6.79 3.37
CA ALA A 61 17.42 5.40 3.22
C ALA A 61 16.20 5.45 2.29
N GLY A 62 15.91 4.37 1.56
CA GLY A 62 14.65 4.29 0.82
C GLY A 62 13.43 4.52 1.72
N SER A 63 12.25 4.46 1.15
CA SER A 63 11.05 4.40 1.96
C SER A 63 10.84 2.97 2.48
N PHE A 64 10.01 2.79 3.49
CA PHE A 64 9.66 1.46 3.97
C PHE A 64 8.99 0.60 2.88
N ILE A 65 8.28 1.23 1.92
CA ILE A 65 7.81 0.58 0.69
C ILE A 65 8.95 -0.09 -0.08
N ASP A 66 10.12 0.56 -0.19
CA ASP A 66 11.27 -0.03 -0.87
C ASP A 66 11.76 -1.29 -0.12
N GLU A 67 11.85 -1.20 1.21
CA GLU A 67 12.28 -2.32 2.07
C GLU A 67 11.35 -3.54 1.93
N ILE A 68 10.02 -3.35 1.93
CA ILE A 68 9.07 -4.46 1.73
C ILE A 68 9.06 -4.97 0.29
N THR A 69 9.34 -4.09 -0.69
CA THR A 69 9.39 -4.47 -2.11
C THR A 69 10.48 -5.50 -2.32
N ASP A 70 11.67 -5.24 -1.77
CA ASP A 70 12.80 -6.15 -1.87
C ASP A 70 12.57 -7.43 -1.06
N ALA A 71 12.04 -7.32 0.16
CA ALA A 71 11.85 -8.47 1.05
C ALA A 71 10.79 -9.47 0.54
N LEU A 72 9.76 -8.97 -0.14
CA LEU A 72 8.62 -9.77 -0.60
C LEU A 72 8.53 -9.94 -2.12
N ASP A 73 9.50 -9.43 -2.88
CA ASP A 73 9.52 -9.42 -4.35
C ASP A 73 8.20 -8.83 -4.92
N VAL A 74 7.86 -7.62 -4.47
CA VAL A 74 6.56 -7.00 -4.80
C VAL A 74 6.58 -6.41 -6.21
N GLU A 75 5.66 -6.87 -7.07
CA GLU A 75 5.43 -6.25 -8.37
C GLU A 75 4.39 -5.12 -8.26
N TRP A 76 4.81 -3.88 -8.50
CA TRP A 76 3.94 -2.71 -8.40
C TRP A 76 3.30 -2.32 -9.74
N THR A 77 2.03 -1.92 -9.69
CA THR A 77 1.34 -1.32 -10.83
C THR A 77 0.58 -0.05 -10.46
N THR A 78 0.61 0.91 -11.38
CA THR A 78 -0.21 2.13 -11.36
C THR A 78 -1.25 2.13 -12.48
N ASP A 79 -1.43 1.01 -13.19
CA ASP A 79 -2.44 0.92 -14.26
C ASP A 79 -3.84 1.23 -13.68
N PRO A 80 -4.51 2.29 -14.16
CA PRO A 80 -5.79 2.71 -13.60
C PRO A 80 -6.88 1.64 -13.67
N ALA A 81 -6.89 0.79 -14.71
CA ALA A 81 -7.87 -0.27 -14.86
C ALA A 81 -7.62 -1.40 -13.85
N VAL A 82 -6.35 -1.77 -13.63
CA VAL A 82 -5.98 -2.79 -12.64
C VAL A 82 -6.27 -2.28 -11.24
N VAL A 83 -5.82 -1.07 -10.90
CA VAL A 83 -6.05 -0.46 -9.59
C VAL A 83 -7.55 -0.34 -9.30
N ALA A 84 -8.36 0.16 -10.25
CA ALA A 84 -9.80 0.30 -10.06
C ALA A 84 -10.53 -1.04 -9.96
N ARG A 85 -10.03 -2.10 -10.62
CA ARG A 85 -10.57 -3.45 -10.48
C ARG A 85 -10.29 -4.02 -9.09
N VAL A 86 -9.01 -4.02 -8.70
CA VAL A 86 -8.55 -4.58 -7.43
C VAL A 86 -9.18 -3.86 -6.24
N LEU A 87 -9.23 -2.52 -6.26
CA LEU A 87 -9.92 -1.75 -5.21
C LEU A 87 -11.42 -2.07 -5.11
N ARG A 88 -12.09 -2.35 -6.22
CA ARG A 88 -13.52 -2.69 -6.22
C ARG A 88 -13.78 -4.08 -5.65
N GLU A 89 -12.91 -5.03 -5.98
CA GLU A 89 -12.97 -6.41 -5.51
C GLU A 89 -12.73 -6.48 -3.99
N SER A 90 -11.73 -5.77 -3.49
CA SER A 90 -11.30 -5.85 -2.09
C SER A 90 -11.95 -4.82 -1.16
N PHE A 91 -12.45 -3.70 -1.69
CA PHE A 91 -13.20 -2.69 -0.92
C PHE A 91 -14.62 -2.49 -1.45
N PRO A 92 -15.52 -3.48 -1.29
CA PRO A 92 -16.90 -3.36 -1.78
C PRO A 92 -17.67 -2.17 -1.17
N ARG A 93 -17.24 -1.65 -0.01
CA ARG A 93 -17.80 -0.43 0.61
C ARG A 93 -17.34 0.87 -0.06
N LEU A 94 -16.12 0.94 -0.60
CA LEU A 94 -15.61 2.10 -1.35
C LEU A 94 -16.23 2.18 -2.76
N ALA A 95 -16.66 1.05 -3.33
CA ALA A 95 -17.41 1.03 -4.57
C ALA A 95 -18.86 1.55 -4.40
N ALA A 96 -19.43 1.42 -3.19
CA ALA A 96 -20.79 1.85 -2.87
C ALA A 96 -20.88 3.30 -2.37
N ALA A 97 -19.84 3.81 -1.71
CA ALA A 97 -19.72 5.20 -1.31
C ALA A 97 -18.84 5.91 -2.33
N GLY A 98 -19.44 6.65 -3.27
CA GLY A 98 -18.69 7.45 -4.23
C GLY A 98 -17.66 8.35 -3.54
N ASP A 99 -16.39 7.96 -3.62
CA ASP A 99 -15.21 8.80 -3.63
C ASP A 99 -15.13 9.92 -2.58
N ASP A 100 -15.05 9.59 -1.28
CA ASP A 100 -14.86 10.62 -0.23
C ASP A 100 -13.81 10.28 0.85
N ARG A 101 -12.78 9.48 0.52
CA ARG A 101 -11.56 9.38 1.35
C ARG A 101 -10.36 10.13 0.80
N ARG A 102 -10.50 10.83 -0.34
CA ARG A 102 -9.42 11.65 -0.92
C ARG A 102 -9.36 13.02 -0.24
N GLY A 103 -8.85 13.06 0.99
CA GLY A 103 -8.70 14.35 1.66
C GLY A 103 -8.30 14.32 3.13
N GLY A 104 -7.59 13.29 3.59
CA GLY A 104 -6.95 13.33 4.91
C GLY A 104 -5.83 14.38 4.91
N ARG A 105 -6.16 15.65 5.17
CA ARG A 105 -5.16 16.66 5.55
C ARG A 105 -4.53 16.17 6.84
N LEU A 106 -3.22 15.94 6.83
CA LEU A 106 -2.44 15.99 8.07
C LEU A 106 -2.56 17.44 8.58
N THR A 107 -3.42 17.66 9.57
CA THR A 107 -3.36 18.86 10.38
C THR A 107 -2.12 18.78 11.28
N PRO A 108 -1.37 19.88 11.44
CA PRO A 108 -0.14 19.91 12.24
C PRO A 108 -0.38 19.63 13.72
#